data_AF-A0A8H3HL12-F1
#
_entry.id   AF-A0A8H3HL12-F1
#
_cell.length_a   1.000
_cell.length_b   1.000
_cell.length_c   1.000
_cell.angle_alpha   90.00
_cell.angle_beta   90.00
_cell.angle_gamma   90.00
#
_symmetry.space_group_name_H-M   'P 1'
#
loop_
_entity.id
_entity.type
_entity.pdbx_description
1 polymer ?
#
loop_
_entity_poly.entity_id
_entity_poly.type
_entity_poly.pdbx_seq_one_letter_code
_entity_poly.pdbx_strand_id
1 'polypeptide(L)'
;MAPQARAAYRTLLREVRKSSIFPRAERGSFVSKQIRAIASSAWQAPETFQNHALNAAAFLRAQREYKVLMDRYNPLHGLSVEEQRKATAHRVGLELPKEFKG
;
A
#
# COMPACT_ATOMS: atom_id res chain seq x y z
N MET A 1 -20.88 17.42 9.26
CA MET A 1 -20.80 16.16 8.48
C MET A 1 -22.00 15.29 8.79
N ALA A 2 -22.68 14.79 7.75
CA ALA A 2 -23.68 13.74 7.90
C ALA A 2 -23.08 12.51 8.62
N PRO A 3 -23.86 11.73 9.39
CA PRO A 3 -23.34 10.61 10.19
C PRO A 3 -22.62 9.57 9.34
N GLN A 4 -23.13 9.29 8.14
CA GLN A 4 -22.54 8.33 7.20
C GLN A 4 -21.18 8.80 6.66
N ALA A 5 -21.05 10.06 6.24
CA ALA A 5 -19.79 10.66 5.82
C ALA A 5 -18.72 10.64 6.93
N ARG A 6 -19.13 10.84 8.19
CA ARG A 6 -18.23 10.74 9.35
C ARG A 6 -17.75 9.31 9.57
N ALA A 7 -18.63 8.31 9.40
CA ALA A 7 -18.24 6.90 9.48
C ALA A 7 -17.24 6.55 8.37
N ALA A 8 -17.50 6.95 7.12
CA ALA A 8 -16.61 6.75 5.98
C ALA A 8 -15.21 7.38 6.20
N TYR A 9 -15.16 8.62 6.70
CA TYR A 9 -13.90 9.28 7.09
C TYR A 9 -13.09 8.48 8.11
N ARG A 10 -13.74 7.94 9.14
CA ARG A 10 -13.06 7.15 10.17
C ARG A 10 -12.53 5.82 9.61
N THR A 11 -13.28 5.20 8.71
CA THR A 11 -12.83 4.00 7.99
C THR A 11 -11.59 4.31 7.15
N LEU A 12 -11.61 5.37 6.36
CA LEU A 12 -10.45 5.81 5.57
C LEU A 12 -9.22 6.05 6.44
N LEU A 13 -9.35 6.82 7.53
CA LEU A 13 -8.22 7.08 8.43
C LEU A 13 -7.64 5.81 9.06
N ARG A 14 -8.48 4.82 9.38
CA ARG A 14 -8.01 3.53 9.90
C ARG A 14 -7.21 2.78 8.83
N GLU A 15 -7.68 2.75 7.60
CA GLU A 15 -7.00 2.08 6.50
C GLU A 15 -5.68 2.76 6.13
N VAL A 16 -5.63 4.09 6.11
CA VAL A 16 -4.38 4.85 5.91
C VAL A 16 -3.35 4.52 6.99
N ARG A 17 -3.78 4.39 8.25
CA ARG A 17 -2.88 4.00 9.34
C ARG A 17 -2.35 2.57 9.16
N LYS A 18 -3.18 1.64 8.73
CA LYS A 18 -2.79 0.24 8.47
C LYS A 18 -1.86 0.10 7.27
N SER A 19 -1.99 0.95 6.27
CA SER A 19 -1.16 0.94 5.05
C SER A 19 0.15 1.73 5.19
N SER A 20 0.46 2.26 6.37
CA SER A 20 1.71 2.98 6.60
C SER A 20 2.89 2.02 6.68
N ILE A 21 3.98 2.36 5.99
CA ILE A 21 5.26 1.63 6.05
C ILE A 21 6.07 1.95 7.32
N PHE A 22 5.72 3.02 8.04
CA PHE A 22 6.44 3.47 9.23
C PHE A 22 5.83 2.89 10.53
N PRO A 23 6.66 2.54 11.52
CA PRO A 23 6.20 2.14 12.85
C PRO A 23 5.33 3.23 13.50
N ARG A 24 4.49 2.84 14.46
CA ARG A 24 3.53 3.76 15.09
C ARG A 24 4.16 5.04 15.65
N ALA A 25 5.35 4.93 16.23
CA ALA A 25 6.08 6.03 16.85
C ALA A 25 6.61 7.06 15.84
N GLU A 26 6.97 6.62 14.64
CA GLU A 26 7.60 7.45 13.60
C GLU A 26 6.61 8.01 12.58
N ARG A 27 5.32 7.65 12.70
CA ARG A 27 4.30 8.11 11.76
C ARG A 27 4.08 9.62 11.87
N GLY A 28 4.49 10.33 10.82
CA GLY A 28 4.19 11.74 10.65
C GLY A 28 2.69 12.03 10.58
N SER A 29 2.27 13.19 11.09
CA SER A 29 0.86 13.62 11.08
C SER A 29 0.41 14.22 9.75
N PHE A 30 1.33 14.49 8.83
CA PHE A 30 1.08 15.20 7.57
C PHE A 30 -0.09 14.62 6.78
N VAL A 31 -0.06 13.33 6.44
CA VAL A 31 -1.12 12.66 5.67
C VAL A 31 -2.47 12.78 6.37
N SER A 32 -2.51 12.55 7.67
CA SER A 32 -3.77 12.66 8.44
C SER A 32 -4.31 14.10 8.50
N LYS A 33 -3.42 15.10 8.50
CA LYS A 33 -3.78 16.53 8.43
C LYS A 33 -4.34 16.88 7.05
N GLN A 34 -3.73 16.38 5.97
CA GLN A 34 -4.24 16.59 4.61
C GLN A 34 -5.61 15.94 4.39
N ILE A 35 -5.80 14.69 4.83
CA ILE A 35 -7.11 14.03 4.75
C ILE A 35 -8.15 14.77 5.58
N ARG A 36 -7.76 15.32 6.74
CA ARG A 36 -8.64 16.19 7.53
C ARG A 36 -8.99 17.46 6.77
N ALA A 37 -8.04 18.13 6.11
CA ALA A 37 -8.30 19.33 5.32
C ALA A 37 -9.29 19.05 4.18
N ILE A 38 -9.14 17.93 3.46
CA ILE A 38 -10.07 17.49 2.42
C ILE A 38 -11.45 17.19 2.99
N ALA A 39 -11.53 16.46 4.11
CA ALA A 39 -12.79 16.21 4.80
C ALA A 39 -13.43 17.53 5.30
N SER A 40 -12.60 18.52 5.66
CA SER A 40 -13.02 19.84 6.10
C SER A 40 -13.54 20.74 4.97
N SER A 41 -13.17 20.50 3.71
CA SER A 41 -13.72 21.23 2.56
C SER A 41 -14.96 20.53 1.97
N ALA A 42 -15.11 19.23 2.19
CA ALA A 42 -16.16 18.41 1.59
C ALA A 42 -17.56 18.54 2.25
N TRP A 43 -17.84 19.64 2.95
CA TRP A 43 -19.10 19.87 3.68
C TRP A 43 -20.26 20.17 2.74
N GLN A 44 -19.94 20.68 1.55
CA GLN A 44 -20.90 21.05 0.51
C GLN A 44 -21.50 19.83 -0.19
N ALA A 45 -20.80 18.67 -0.18
CA ALA A 45 -21.24 17.45 -0.85
C ALA A 45 -20.88 16.20 0.00
N PRO A 46 -21.65 15.90 1.06
CA PRO A 46 -21.31 14.82 1.99
C PRO A 46 -21.40 13.42 1.36
N GLU A 47 -22.29 13.20 0.39
CA GLU A 47 -22.44 11.89 -0.27
C GLU A 47 -21.27 11.56 -1.21
N THR A 48 -20.81 12.55 -1.99
CA THR A 48 -19.65 12.34 -2.88
C THR A 48 -18.40 12.04 -2.06
N PHE A 49 -18.18 12.78 -0.97
CA PHE A 49 -17.10 12.51 -0.03
C PHE A 49 -17.18 11.11 0.57
N GLN A 50 -18.37 10.68 0.99
CA GLN A 50 -18.58 9.34 1.52
C GLN A 50 -18.15 8.27 0.51
N ASN A 51 -18.60 8.39 -0.74
CA ASN A 51 -18.26 7.43 -1.79
C ASN A 51 -16.74 7.40 -2.07
N HIS A 52 -16.11 8.57 -2.21
CA HIS A 52 -14.66 8.65 -2.41
C HIS A 52 -13.87 8.10 -1.21
N ALA A 53 -14.29 8.38 0.02
CA ALA A 53 -13.63 7.90 1.22
C ALA A 53 -13.72 6.36 1.34
N LEU A 54 -14.87 5.78 1.00
CA LEU A 54 -15.03 4.32 0.97
C LEU A 54 -14.22 3.67 -0.15
N ASN A 55 -14.21 4.24 -1.36
CA ASN A 55 -13.40 3.75 -2.47
C ASN A 55 -11.90 3.78 -2.14
N ALA A 56 -11.41 4.87 -1.57
CA ALA A 56 -10.02 4.97 -1.14
C ALA A 56 -9.68 3.95 -0.03
N ALA A 57 -10.59 3.75 0.94
CA ALA A 57 -10.42 2.74 1.97
C ALA A 57 -10.37 1.31 1.39
N ALA A 58 -11.23 0.99 0.42
CA ALA A 58 -11.25 -0.28 -0.27
C ALA A 58 -9.94 -0.53 -1.06
N PHE A 59 -9.48 0.49 -1.80
CA PHE A 59 -8.22 0.43 -2.53
C PHE A 59 -7.02 0.17 -1.59
N LEU A 60 -6.94 0.89 -0.47
CA LEU A 60 -5.86 0.71 0.51
C LEU A 60 -5.85 -0.69 1.14
N ARG A 61 -7.03 -1.27 1.38
CA ARG A 61 -7.16 -2.66 1.84
C ARG A 61 -6.66 -3.62 0.75
N ALA A 62 -7.16 -3.48 -0.47
CA ALA A 62 -6.80 -4.34 -1.59
C ALA A 62 -5.29 -4.30 -1.89
N GLN A 63 -4.65 -3.12 -1.80
CA GLN A 63 -3.20 -2.98 -1.99
C GLN A 63 -2.38 -3.77 -0.97
N ARG A 64 -2.80 -3.82 0.30
CA ARG A 64 -2.11 -4.62 1.31
C ARG A 64 -2.26 -6.11 1.04
N GLU A 65 -3.45 -6.54 0.64
CA GLU A 65 -3.70 -7.93 0.28
C GLU A 65 -2.92 -8.35 -0.97
N TYR A 66 -2.92 -7.50 -2.01
CA TYR A 66 -2.10 -7.67 -3.20
C TYR A 66 -0.63 -7.87 -2.85
N LYS A 67 -0.07 -7.03 -1.96
CA LYS A 67 1.31 -7.18 -1.50
C LYS A 67 1.55 -8.54 -0.85
N VAL A 68 0.68 -8.96 0.07
CA VAL A 68 0.78 -10.27 0.74
C VAL A 68 0.72 -11.43 -0.26
N LEU A 69 -0.15 -11.32 -1.28
CA LEU A 69 -0.26 -12.35 -2.32
C LEU A 69 0.97 -12.40 -3.22
N MET A 70 1.53 -11.24 -3.58
CA MET A 70 2.78 -11.18 -4.35
C MET A 70 3.96 -11.77 -3.58
N ASP A 71 4.12 -11.40 -2.31
CA ASP A 71 5.18 -11.94 -1.44
C ASP A 71 5.09 -13.48 -1.33
N ARG A 72 3.86 -14.03 -1.29
CA ARG A 72 3.63 -15.47 -1.13
C ARG A 72 3.84 -16.28 -2.41
N TYR A 73 3.28 -15.82 -3.53
CA TYR A 73 3.19 -16.63 -4.75
C TYR A 73 4.21 -16.22 -5.82
N ASN A 74 4.79 -15.02 -5.72
CA ASN A 74 5.81 -14.55 -6.64
C ASN A 74 7.01 -13.97 -5.89
N PRO A 75 7.77 -14.76 -5.11
CA PRO A 75 8.87 -14.25 -4.29
C PRO A 75 10.02 -13.61 -5.11
N LEU A 76 10.03 -13.79 -6.43
CA LEU A 76 11.01 -13.15 -7.33
C LEU A 76 10.55 -11.77 -7.84
N HIS A 77 9.33 -11.34 -7.47
CA HIS A 77 8.84 -10.01 -7.82
C HIS A 77 9.69 -8.93 -7.15
N GLY A 78 10.11 -7.92 -7.92
CA GLY A 78 10.95 -6.82 -7.44
C GLY A 78 12.46 -7.10 -7.44
N LEU A 79 12.90 -8.32 -7.76
CA LEU A 79 14.32 -8.60 -8.03
C LEU A 79 14.73 -8.08 -9.40
N SER A 80 15.96 -7.61 -9.50
CA SER A 80 16.58 -7.36 -10.80
C SER A 80 16.73 -8.65 -11.61
N VAL A 81 16.90 -8.53 -12.93
CA VAL A 81 17.07 -9.68 -13.82
C VAL A 81 18.24 -10.57 -13.36
N GLU A 82 19.33 -9.98 -12.87
CA GLU A 82 20.49 -10.72 -12.34
C GLU A 82 20.14 -11.54 -11.11
N GLU A 83 19.44 -10.93 -10.15
CA GLU A 83 19.02 -11.60 -8.92
C GLU A 83 18.01 -12.71 -9.21
N GLN A 84 17.11 -12.51 -10.18
CA GLN A 84 16.18 -13.55 -10.64
C GLN A 84 16.93 -14.74 -11.27
N ARG A 85 17.93 -14.47 -12.11
CA ARG A 85 18.78 -15.52 -12.70
C ARG A 85 19.51 -16.33 -11.63
N LYS A 86 20.12 -15.67 -10.64
CA LYS A 86 20.76 -16.33 -9.48
C LYS A 86 19.78 -17.17 -8.68
N ALA A 87 18.64 -16.58 -8.28
CA ALA A 87 17.63 -17.28 -7.50
C ALA A 87 17.09 -18.51 -8.24
N THR A 88 17.00 -18.45 -9.57
CA THR A 88 16.59 -19.60 -10.40
C THR A 88 17.67 -20.68 -10.47
N ALA A 89 18.95 -20.31 -10.60
CA ALA A 89 20.06 -21.26 -10.56
C ALA A 89 20.12 -22.01 -9.20
N HIS A 90 19.94 -21.29 -8.08
CA HIS A 90 19.94 -21.90 -6.75
C HIS A 90 18.78 -22.88 -6.52
N ARG A 91 17.64 -22.74 -7.23
CA ARG A 91 16.52 -23.70 -7.12
C ARG A 91 16.91 -25.12 -7.53
N VAL A 92 17.92 -25.26 -8.39
CA VAL A 92 18.44 -26.55 -8.86
C VAL A 92 19.82 -26.87 -8.27
N GLY A 93 20.27 -26.13 -7.24
CA GLY A 93 21.58 -26.32 -6.62
C GLY A 93 22.75 -25.85 -7.49
N LEU A 94 22.51 -24.95 -8.46
CA LEU A 94 23.54 -24.39 -9.33
C LEU A 94 23.88 -22.94 -8.97
N GLU A 95 25.10 -22.54 -9.28
CA GLU A 95 25.58 -21.14 -9.22
C GLU A 95 25.61 -20.54 -10.63
N LEU A 96 25.48 -19.21 -10.75
CA LEU A 96 25.70 -18.55 -12.03
C LEU A 96 27.18 -18.66 -12.46
N PRO A 97 27.47 -18.85 -13.76
CA PRO A 97 28.82 -18.80 -14.28
C PRO A 97 29.48 -17.43 -14.01
N LYS A 98 30.80 -17.43 -13.83
CA LYS A 98 31.57 -16.18 -13.77
C LYS A 98 31.41 -15.44 -15.09
N GLU A 99 31.10 -14.15 -15.02
CA GLU A 99 31.03 -13.30 -16.21
C GLU A 99 32.40 -13.31 -16.92
N PHE A 100 32.36 -13.39 -18.25
CA PHE A 100 33.56 -13.34 -19.07
C PHE A 100 34.16 -11.93 -18.96
N LYS A 101 35.33 -11.82 -18.31
CA LYS A 101 36.13 -10.60 -18.30
C LYS A 101 37.08 -10.68 -19.49
N GLY A 102 36.68 -10.06 -20.60
CA GLY A 102 37.57 -9.78 -21.73
C GLY A 102 38.63 -8.75 -21.37
#